data_AF-A0A1D9HCG8-F1
#
_entry.id   AF-A0A1D9HCG8-F1
#
_cell.length_a   1.000
_cell.length_b   1.000
_cell.length_c   1.000
_cell.angle_alpha   90.00
_cell.angle_beta   90.00
_cell.angle_gamma   90.00
#
_symmetry.space_group_name_H-M   'P 1'
#
loop_
_entity.id
_entity.type
_entity.pdbx_description
1 polymer ?
#
loop_
_entity_poly.entity_id
_entity_poly.type
_entity_poly.pdbx_seq_one_letter_code
_entity_poly.pdbx_strand_id
1 'polypeptide(L)' 'MPTTTECPMDTTIESAEASARRAADQFGPPQTVYRNETTGGWWHTHSLALRLRTAELAVTVLPRRYFE' A
#
# COMPACT_ATOMS: atom_id res chain seq x y z
N MET A 1 -29.74 -12.18 5.16
CA MET A 1 -28.32 -12.52 4.94
C MET A 1 -27.65 -11.26 4.41
N PRO A 2 -26.69 -10.62 5.10
CA PRO A 2 -25.91 -9.59 4.45
C PRO A 2 -24.98 -10.26 3.45
N THR A 3 -25.18 -9.98 2.17
CA THR A 3 -24.24 -10.33 1.10
C THR A 3 -22.99 -9.50 1.35
N THR A 4 -21.96 -10.11 1.91
CA THR A 4 -20.61 -9.54 1.88
C THR A 4 -20.25 -9.40 0.42
N THR A 5 -20.38 -8.19 -0.12
CA THR A 5 -19.75 -7.81 -1.38
C THR A 5 -18.25 -7.86 -1.12
N GLU A 6 -17.67 -9.06 -1.24
CA GLU A 6 -16.25 -9.22 -1.44
C GLU A 6 -15.97 -8.61 -2.82
N CYS A 7 -15.72 -7.30 -2.83
CA CYS A 7 -15.06 -6.67 -3.96
C CYS A 7 -13.81 -7.51 -4.24
N PRO A 8 -13.59 -8.01 -5.46
CA PRO A 8 -12.40 -8.77 -5.79
C PRO A 8 -11.22 -7.80 -5.68
N MET A 9 -10.61 -7.72 -4.49
CA MET A 9 -9.39 -6.95 -4.25
C MET A 9 -8.20 -7.80 -4.69
N ASP A 10 -8.18 -8.18 -5.96
CA ASP A 10 -6.92 -8.25 -6.70
C ASP A 10 -6.44 -6.82 -6.85
N THR A 11 -6.01 -6.21 -5.74
CA THR A 11 -5.42 -4.89 -5.77
C THR A 11 -4.13 -5.06 -6.55
N THR A 12 -4.16 -4.68 -7.82
CA THR A 12 -2.99 -4.72 -8.67
C THR A 12 -1.92 -3.80 -8.07
N ILE A 13 -0.67 -4.05 -8.41
CA ILE A 13 0.45 -3.25 -7.91
C ILE A 13 0.25 -1.77 -8.25
N GLU A 14 -0.28 -1.46 -9.44
CA GLU A 14 -0.55 -0.09 -9.89
C GLU A 14 -1.61 0.61 -9.04
N SER A 15 -2.67 -0.11 -8.65
CA SER A 15 -3.71 0.42 -7.76
C SER A 15 -3.15 0.70 -6.36
N ALA A 16 -2.34 -0.21 -5.83
CA ALA A 16 -1.68 -0.04 -4.54
C ALA A 16 -0.70 1.14 -4.55
N GLU A 17 0.06 1.32 -5.63
CA GLU A 17 0.97 2.46 -5.82
C GLU A 17 0.23 3.80 -5.90
N ALA A 18 -0.86 3.87 -6.66
CA ALA A 18 -1.66 5.09 -6.76
C ALA A 18 -2.26 5.47 -5.39
N SER A 19 -2.71 4.48 -4.62
CA SER A 19 -3.18 4.69 -3.25
C SER A 19 -2.06 5.12 -2.31
N ALA A 20 -0.89 4.46 -2.39
CA ALA A 20 0.30 4.80 -1.59
C ALA A 20 0.75 6.25 -1.84
N ARG A 21 0.72 6.72 -3.08
CA ARG A 21 1.08 8.10 -3.45
C ARG A 21 0.14 9.11 -2.81
N ARG A 22 -1.19 8.90 -2.94
CA ARG A 22 -2.19 9.76 -2.29
C ARG A 22 -2.00 9.80 -0.78
N ALA A 23 -1.75 8.65 -0.15
CA ALA A 23 -1.53 8.57 1.28
C ALA A 23 -0.21 9.24 1.72
N ALA A 24 0.88 9.08 0.96
CA ALA A 24 2.16 9.75 1.24
C ALA A 24 2.01 11.28 1.19
N ASP A 25 1.31 11.79 0.19
CA ASP A 25 1.04 13.23 0.07
C ASP A 25 0.11 13.75 1.17
N GLN A 26 -0.97 13.01 1.46
CA GLN A 26 -1.99 13.41 2.43
C GLN A 26 -1.48 13.39 3.87
N PHE A 27 -0.85 12.30 4.29
CA PHE A 27 -0.45 12.12 5.69
C PHE A 27 0.97 12.60 5.94
N GLY A 28 1.84 12.48 4.94
CA GLY A 28 3.20 12.98 4.99
C GLY A 28 4.33 12.01 5.20
N PRO A 29 4.13 10.86 5.86
CA PRO A 29 5.16 9.85 5.88
C PRO A 29 5.21 9.03 4.59
N PRO A 30 6.39 8.53 4.20
CA PRO A 30 6.54 7.58 3.09
C PRO A 30 5.67 6.34 3.25
N GLN A 31 5.09 5.90 2.13
CA GLN A 31 4.25 4.71 2.07
C GLN A 31 4.96 3.62 1.27
N THR A 32 5.00 2.41 1.80
CA THR A 32 5.61 1.25 1.13
C THR A 32 4.53 0.29 0.67
N VAL A 33 4.59 -0.06 -0.61
CA VAL A 33 3.76 -1.10 -1.24
C VAL A 33 4.39 -2.46 -0.98
N TYR A 34 3.59 -3.39 -0.50
CA TYR A 34 3.99 -4.75 -0.15
C TYR A 34 2.94 -5.76 -0.59
N ARG A 35 3.37 -7.00 -0.83
CA ARG A 35 2.46 -8.11 -1.10
C ARG A 35 1.94 -8.68 0.20
N ASN A 36 0.64 -8.76 0.34
CA ASN A 36 0.01 -9.33 1.52
C ASN A 36 -0.01 -10.87 1.39
N GLU A 37 0.72 -11.56 2.26
CA GLU A 37 0.80 -13.02 2.27
C GLU A 37 -0.55 -13.70 2.55
N THR A 38 -1.45 -13.04 3.27
CA THR A 38 -2.75 -13.61 3.64
C THR A 38 -3.78 -13.50 2.52
N THR A 39 -3.76 -12.40 1.76
CA THR A 39 -4.77 -12.13 0.72
C THR A 39 -4.22 -12.25 -0.71
N GLY A 40 -2.91 -12.39 -0.88
CA GLY A 40 -2.24 -12.51 -2.18
C GLY A 40 -2.12 -11.20 -2.97
N GLY A 41 -2.89 -10.17 -2.63
CA GLY A 41 -2.93 -8.87 -3.31
C GLY A 41 -1.87 -7.86 -2.82
N TRP A 42 -1.77 -6.73 -3.54
CA TRP A 42 -0.84 -5.64 -3.19
C TRP A 42 -1.49 -4.60 -2.28
N TRP A 43 -0.79 -4.25 -1.21
CA TRP A 43 -1.25 -3.32 -0.18
C TRP A 43 -0.19 -2.26 0.05
N HIS A 44 -0.53 -1.17 0.72
CA HIS A 44 0.47 -0.20 1.18
C HIS A 44 0.30 0.11 2.66
N THR A 45 1.40 0.55 3.27
CA THR A 45 1.39 0.99 4.66
C THR A 45 2.56 1.94 4.92
N HIS A 46 2.64 2.47 6.13
CA HIS A 46 3.76 3.29 6.56
C HIS A 46 5.09 2.52 6.41
N SER A 47 6.12 3.17 5.85
CA SER A 47 7.43 2.55 5.56
C SER A 47 8.16 1.93 6.77
N LEU A 48 7.77 2.30 7.99
CA LEU A 48 8.31 1.75 9.24
C LEU A 48 7.43 0.66 9.88
N ALA A 49 6.38 0.19 9.19
CA ALA A 49 5.49 -0.83 9.74
C ALA A 49 6.23 -2.16 9.92
N LEU A 50 6.07 -2.80 11.10
CA LEU A 50 6.75 -4.06 11.43
C LEU A 50 6.47 -5.19 10.43
N ARG A 51 5.28 -5.19 9.81
CA ARG A 51 4.88 -6.20 8.83
C ARG A 51 5.74 -6.21 7.56
N LEU A 52 6.43 -5.10 7.26
CA LEU A 52 7.33 -5.00 6.11
C LEU A 52 8.63 -5.80 6.30
N ARG A 53 8.92 -6.27 7.52
CA ARG A 53 10.14 -7.06 7.79
C ARG A 53 10.16 -8.43 7.13
N THR A 54 8.99 -9.01 6.86
CA THR A 54 8.85 -10.34 6.27
C THR A 54 8.14 -10.31 4.93
N ALA A 55 7.48 -9.20 4.57
CA ALA A 55 6.71 -9.09 3.35
C ALA A 55 7.60 -8.85 2.11
N GLU A 56 7.14 -9.34 0.96
CA GLU A 56 7.66 -8.95 -0.34
C GLU A 56 7.36 -7.47 -0.61
N LEU A 57 8.39 -6.67 -0.87
CA LEU A 57 8.27 -5.23 -1.08
C LEU A 57 8.39 -4.91 -2.57
N ALA A 58 7.53 -3.99 -3.04
CA ALA A 58 7.58 -3.48 -4.41
C ALA A 58 8.29 -2.12 -4.48
N VAL A 59 7.71 -1.11 -3.83
CA VAL A 59 8.16 0.27 -3.94
C VAL A 59 7.87 1.06 -2.67
N THR A 60 8.72 2.01 -2.34
CA THR A 60 8.43 3.04 -1.34
C THR A 60 8.20 4.37 -2.03
N VAL A 61 7.00 4.91 -1.84
CA VAL A 61 6.56 6.19 -2.38
C VAL A 61 6.84 7.29 -1.35
N LEU A 62 7.62 8.28 -1.75
CA LEU A 62 7.88 9.48 -0.97
C LEU A 62 6.81 10.55 -1.28
N PRO A 63 6.44 11.38 -0.28
CA PRO A 63 5.59 12.54 -0.52
C PRO A 63 6.24 13.52 -1.49
N ARG A 64 5.46 14.19 -2.33
CA ARG A 64 5.98 15.13 -3.34
C ARG A 64 6.84 16.25 -2.75
N ARG A 65 6.44 16.75 -1.58
CA ARG A 65 7.13 17.82 -0.83
C ARG A 65 8.56 17.49 -0.38
N TYR A 66 9.01 16.24 -0.52
CA TYR A 66 10.41 15.87 -0.23
C TYR A 66 11.37 16.29 -1.36
N PHE A 67 10.83 16.67 -2.53
CA PHE A 67 11.58 17.05 -3.72
C PHE A 67 11.37 18.52 -4.12
N GLU A 68 10.64 19.27 -3.30
CA GLU A 68 10.45 20.73 -3.44
C GLU A 68 11.54 21.46 -2.64
#